data_AF-A0A2L1U3A5-F1
#
_entry.id   AF-A0A2L1U3A5-F1
#
_cell.length_a   1.000
_cell.length_b   1.000
_cell.length_c   1.000
_cell.angle_alpha   90.00
_cell.angle_beta   90.00
_cell.angle_gamma   90.00
#
_symmetry.space_group_name_H-M   'P 1'
#
loop_
_entity.id
_entity.type
_entity.pdbx_description
1 polymer ?
#
loop_
_entity_poly.entity_id
_entity_poly.type
_entity_poly.pdbx_seq_one_letter_code
_entity_poly.pdbx_strand_id
1 'polypeptide(L)'
;MNLRKKVFIAFLAFIIFPLIAIGIVTYFLVQHTLQEKYSEQSELIIKSIGRNISSIIKEANYYSDYWMLGDSIQRTLSRAESIDTDMEIHSLLRQTFLSYSPISSVAIYKMDGSMSSSSKTSFQPISYSFLSNHPVFKEILELNGGPKWIGPYENPEITGNKNLFTQIRVVNSLSNLEHIGYLYLQFQFNELDKIFNYYLNKDDPNNHFLLVNRQGAILYDNHKKADGKNIFTFLSKKLDLSKEYQTERLYYDGTESVISTYHIIPDFSGSMEWTLISVTPWEYLSGDTQFILKWVGIIISLFLVSALLFNLFFVNWYIRFIIKLIHSMKSVEKGDLTVRLKAEGRDETTILAKGFNRLLERVSTLLEEVKQEQEHKNKAELMLLQAQIKPHFLFNTLESIDALAAQNQGKKVSQMVYRLGTILSTAY
;
A
#
# COMPACT_ATOMS: atom_id res chain seq x y z
N MET A 1 -37.49 -8.96 9.85
CA MET A 1 -36.18 -9.27 10.48
C MET A 1 -36.22 -8.91 11.96
N ASN A 2 -35.87 -9.84 12.87
CA ASN A 2 -35.92 -9.63 14.33
C ASN A 2 -34.98 -8.48 14.76
N LEU A 3 -35.36 -7.68 15.77
CA LEU A 3 -34.60 -6.51 16.26
C LEU A 3 -33.14 -6.86 16.55
N ARG A 4 -32.90 -8.04 17.14
CA ARG A 4 -31.56 -8.60 17.39
C ARG A 4 -30.69 -8.66 16.14
N LYS A 5 -31.23 -9.14 15.02
CA LYS A 5 -30.48 -9.24 13.75
C LYS A 5 -30.23 -7.86 13.14
N LYS A 6 -31.19 -6.94 13.22
CA LYS A 6 -31.03 -5.56 12.73
C LYS A 6 -29.89 -4.83 13.45
N VAL A 7 -29.88 -4.85 14.78
CA VAL A 7 -28.83 -4.18 15.56
C VAL A 7 -27.47 -4.86 15.38
N PHE A 8 -27.43 -6.20 15.33
CA PHE A 8 -26.19 -6.94 15.06
C PHE A 8 -25.57 -6.54 13.72
N ILE A 9 -26.36 -6.55 12.64
CA ILE A 9 -25.88 -6.20 11.30
C ILE A 9 -25.45 -4.74 11.24
N ALA A 10 -26.23 -3.81 11.82
CA ALA A 10 -25.88 -2.40 11.83
C ALA A 10 -24.57 -2.13 12.58
N PHE A 11 -24.37 -2.75 13.75
CA PHE A 11 -23.14 -2.62 14.52
C PHE A 11 -21.92 -3.21 13.79
N LEU A 12 -22.10 -4.40 13.21
CA LEU A 12 -21.05 -5.09 12.47
C LEU A 12 -20.65 -4.32 11.21
N ALA A 13 -21.63 -3.79 10.45
CA ALA A 13 -21.36 -2.93 9.31
C ALA A 13 -20.62 -1.65 9.71
N PHE A 14 -21.02 -1.01 10.81
CA PHE A 14 -20.40 0.23 11.30
C PHE A 14 -18.95 0.05 11.75
N ILE A 15 -18.54 -1.15 12.19
CA ILE A 15 -17.16 -1.42 12.60
C ILE A 15 -16.33 -1.98 11.45
N ILE A 16 -16.86 -2.97 10.73
CA ILE A 16 -16.12 -3.64 9.67
C ILE A 16 -15.78 -2.65 8.54
N PHE A 17 -16.75 -1.82 8.13
CA PHE A 17 -16.55 -0.96 6.98
C PHE A 17 -15.41 0.05 7.19
N PRO A 18 -15.35 0.83 8.30
CA PRO A 18 -14.23 1.71 8.57
C PRO A 18 -12.90 0.96 8.78
N LEU A 19 -12.90 -0.19 9.44
CA LEU A 19 -11.67 -0.98 9.64
C LEU A 19 -11.06 -1.47 8.34
N ILE A 20 -11.90 -1.98 7.43
CA ILE A 20 -11.46 -2.39 6.08
C ILE A 20 -11.00 -1.16 5.30
N ALA A 21 -11.75 -0.06 5.34
CA ALA A 21 -11.37 1.18 4.65
C ALA A 21 -10.01 1.70 5.13
N ILE A 22 -9.78 1.72 6.45
CA ILE A 22 -8.49 2.10 7.04
C ILE A 22 -7.39 1.13 6.57
N GLY A 23 -7.61 -0.18 6.63
CA GLY A 23 -6.63 -1.16 6.18
C GLY A 23 -6.24 -0.99 4.71
N ILE A 24 -7.20 -0.75 3.83
CA ILE A 24 -6.98 -0.48 2.40
C ILE A 24 -6.20 0.82 2.21
N VAL A 25 -6.62 1.91 2.86
CA VAL A 25 -5.94 3.21 2.76
C VAL A 25 -4.52 3.12 3.29
N THR A 26 -4.30 2.49 4.45
CA THR A 26 -2.97 2.27 5.01
C THR A 26 -2.09 1.45 4.06
N TYR A 27 -2.63 0.39 3.46
CA TYR A 27 -1.89 -0.41 2.48
C TYR A 27 -1.41 0.46 1.30
N PHE A 28 -2.32 1.22 0.67
CA PHE A 28 -1.94 2.07 -0.46
C PHE A 28 -0.96 3.18 -0.07
N LEU A 29 -1.15 3.81 1.09
CA LEU A 29 -0.28 4.88 1.58
C LEU A 29 1.13 4.34 1.83
N VAL A 30 1.23 3.19 2.51
CA VAL A 30 2.52 2.54 2.79
C VAL A 30 3.23 2.13 1.50
N GLN A 31 2.53 1.56 0.52
CA GLN A 31 3.10 1.19 -0.77
C GLN A 31 3.63 2.42 -1.53
N HIS A 32 2.86 3.51 -1.54
CA HIS A 32 3.25 4.75 -2.21
C HIS A 32 4.44 5.42 -1.53
N THR A 33 4.39 5.61 -0.20
CA THR A 33 5.50 6.21 0.56
C THR A 33 6.78 5.39 0.43
N LEU A 34 6.68 4.06 0.44
CA LEU A 34 7.83 3.18 0.26
C LEU A 34 8.49 3.38 -1.11
N GLN A 35 7.69 3.41 -2.19
CA GLN A 35 8.20 3.63 -3.54
C GLN A 35 8.79 5.03 -3.69
N GLU A 36 8.15 6.07 -3.16
CA GLU A 36 8.61 7.45 -3.22
C GLU A 36 9.93 7.64 -2.46
N LYS A 37 9.99 7.19 -1.21
CA LYS A 37 11.20 7.25 -0.38
C LYS A 37 12.36 6.49 -0.99
N TYR A 38 12.08 5.31 -1.55
CA TYR A 38 13.10 4.54 -2.24
C TYR A 38 13.57 5.24 -3.53
N SER A 39 12.66 5.85 -4.30
CA SER A 39 13.02 6.61 -5.50
C SER A 39 13.91 7.81 -5.17
N GLU A 40 13.63 8.55 -4.09
CA GLU A 40 14.50 9.65 -3.61
C GLU A 40 15.90 9.14 -3.22
N GLN A 41 15.97 8.05 -2.47
CA GLN A 41 17.24 7.47 -2.03
C GLN A 41 18.04 6.89 -3.21
N SER A 42 17.37 6.20 -4.12
CA SER A 42 17.96 5.62 -5.33
C SER A 42 18.54 6.71 -6.21
N GLU A 43 17.87 7.86 -6.33
CA GLU A 43 18.39 9.02 -7.07
C GLU A 43 19.74 9.48 -6.53
N LEU A 44 19.86 9.63 -5.21
CA LEU A 44 21.09 10.07 -4.57
C LEU A 44 22.22 9.05 -4.74
N ILE A 45 21.91 7.76 -4.62
CA ILE A 45 22.89 6.67 -4.79
C ILE A 45 23.38 6.63 -6.24
N ILE A 46 22.45 6.55 -7.21
CA ILE A 46 22.79 6.42 -8.62
C ILE A 46 23.52 7.66 -9.15
N LYS A 47 23.13 8.87 -8.72
CA LYS A 47 23.86 10.11 -9.04
C LYS A 47 25.26 10.12 -8.42
N SER A 48 25.44 9.56 -7.22
CA SER A 48 26.75 9.49 -6.59
C SER A 48 27.67 8.49 -7.29
N ILE A 49 27.15 7.32 -7.68
CA ILE A 49 27.89 6.35 -8.50
C ILE A 49 28.22 6.97 -9.87
N GLY A 50 27.25 7.60 -10.53
CA GLY A 50 27.46 8.29 -11.81
C GLY A 50 28.53 9.38 -11.72
N ARG A 51 28.55 10.17 -10.63
CA ARG A 51 29.63 11.13 -10.35
C ARG A 51 30.99 10.47 -10.14
N ASN A 52 31.05 9.34 -9.44
CA ASN A 52 32.30 8.58 -9.28
C ASN A 52 32.81 8.04 -10.64
N ILE A 53 31.93 7.49 -11.47
CA ILE A 53 32.28 7.04 -12.83
C ILE A 53 32.76 8.24 -13.67
N SER A 54 32.03 9.35 -13.65
CA SER A 54 32.44 10.58 -14.34
C SER A 54 33.79 11.08 -13.84
N SER A 55 34.12 10.91 -12.56
CA SER A 55 35.40 11.31 -11.98
C SER A 55 36.54 10.42 -12.46
N ILE A 56 36.32 9.10 -12.55
CA ILE A 56 37.28 8.14 -13.15
C ILE A 56 37.53 8.49 -14.62
N ILE A 57 36.48 8.77 -15.38
CA ILE A 57 36.61 9.13 -16.80
C ILE A 57 37.33 10.48 -16.96
N LYS A 58 37.04 11.44 -16.08
CA LYS A 58 37.72 12.74 -16.05
C LYS A 58 39.20 12.60 -15.71
N GLU A 59 39.56 11.73 -14.76
CA GLU A 59 40.95 11.40 -14.44
C GLU A 59 41.66 10.76 -15.66
N ALA A 60 41.04 9.78 -16.30
CA ALA A 60 41.57 9.17 -17.52
C ALA A 60 41.76 10.21 -18.64
N ASN A 61 40.81 11.14 -18.79
CA ASN A 61 40.92 12.26 -19.73
C ASN A 61 42.14 13.13 -19.42
N TYR A 62 42.38 13.52 -18.16
CA TYR A 62 43.55 14.31 -17.77
C TYR A 62 44.87 13.62 -18.14
N TYR A 63 44.99 12.32 -17.91
CA TYR A 63 46.19 11.57 -18.29
C TYR A 63 46.39 11.56 -19.80
N SER A 64 45.33 11.34 -20.57
CA SER A 64 45.39 11.36 -22.03
C SER A 64 45.67 12.76 -22.61
N ASP A 65 45.15 13.83 -21.98
CA ASP A 65 45.47 15.22 -22.34
C ASP A 65 46.95 15.50 -22.09
N TYR A 66 47.44 15.12 -20.91
CA TYR A 66 48.84 15.29 -20.55
C TYR A 66 49.79 14.58 -21.53
N TRP A 67 49.46 13.35 -21.96
CA TRP A 67 50.27 12.65 -22.96
C TRP A 67 50.18 13.27 -24.35
N MET A 68 48.99 13.67 -24.79
CA MET A 68 48.77 14.32 -26.08
C MET A 68 49.59 15.60 -26.22
N LEU A 69 49.67 16.39 -25.13
CA LEU A 69 50.44 17.64 -25.08
C LEU A 69 51.95 17.40 -24.82
N GLY A 70 52.36 16.17 -24.53
CA GLY A 70 53.74 15.81 -24.25
C GLY A 70 54.64 15.95 -25.47
N ASP A 71 55.81 16.56 -25.29
CA ASP A 71 56.80 16.81 -26.35
C ASP A 71 57.20 15.53 -27.11
N SER A 72 57.36 14.41 -26.42
CA SER A 72 57.69 13.13 -27.05
C SER A 72 56.61 12.67 -28.04
N ILE A 73 55.33 12.79 -27.69
CA ILE A 73 54.21 12.41 -28.57
C ILE A 73 54.09 13.40 -29.72
N GLN A 74 54.20 14.70 -29.44
CA GLN A 74 54.17 15.77 -30.45
C GLN A 74 55.29 15.61 -31.49
N ARG A 75 56.52 15.32 -31.05
CA ARG A 75 57.65 15.06 -31.97
C ARG A 75 57.48 13.78 -32.78
N THR A 76 57.00 12.71 -32.15
CA THR A 76 56.76 11.41 -32.81
C THR A 76 55.73 11.53 -33.93
N LEU A 77 54.70 12.37 -33.74
CA LEU A 77 53.61 12.57 -34.70
C LEU A 77 53.89 13.64 -35.75
N SER A 78 54.63 14.71 -35.40
CA SER A 78 54.87 15.84 -36.30
C SER A 78 56.00 15.62 -37.32
N ARG A 79 56.94 14.70 -37.06
CA ARG A 79 58.10 14.48 -37.95
C ARG A 79 57.80 13.38 -38.99
N ALA A 80 57.87 13.74 -40.27
CA ALA A 80 57.71 12.82 -41.41
C ALA A 80 58.93 11.91 -41.66
N GLU A 81 60.10 12.22 -41.09
CA GLU A 81 61.33 11.43 -41.25
C GLU A 81 61.89 11.00 -39.89
N SER A 82 61.94 9.69 -39.68
CA SER A 82 62.27 8.99 -38.45
C SER A 82 63.78 8.95 -38.17
N ILE A 83 64.23 9.53 -37.05
CA ILE A 83 65.48 9.12 -36.36
C ILE A 83 65.15 8.54 -34.98
N ASP A 84 63.89 8.52 -34.54
CA ASP A 84 63.55 7.78 -33.33
C ASP A 84 63.52 6.29 -33.67
N THR A 85 64.29 5.49 -32.94
CA THR A 85 64.31 4.04 -33.15
C THR A 85 62.96 3.48 -32.69
N ASP A 86 62.39 2.47 -33.36
CA ASP A 86 61.15 1.79 -32.90
C ASP A 86 61.22 1.43 -31.40
N MET A 87 62.43 1.14 -30.91
CA MET A 87 62.73 0.89 -29.51
C MET A 87 62.42 2.07 -28.57
N GLU A 88 62.65 3.31 -29.00
CA GLU A 88 62.37 4.52 -28.22
C GLU A 88 60.86 4.79 -28.13
N ILE A 89 60.15 4.61 -29.24
CA ILE A 89 58.68 4.73 -29.26
C ILE A 89 58.06 3.63 -28.40
N HIS A 90 58.52 2.38 -28.51
CA HIS A 90 58.05 1.30 -27.65
C HIS A 90 58.35 1.54 -26.16
N SER A 91 59.50 2.14 -25.84
CA SER A 91 59.84 2.53 -24.46
C SER A 91 58.88 3.61 -23.93
N LEU A 92 58.64 4.66 -24.73
CA LEU A 92 57.66 5.71 -24.43
C LEU A 92 56.27 5.12 -24.17
N LEU A 93 55.79 4.26 -25.08
CA LEU A 93 54.51 3.56 -24.99
C LEU A 93 54.45 2.50 -23.89
N ARG A 94 55.54 2.17 -23.20
CA ARG A 94 55.54 1.34 -21.99
C ARG A 94 55.58 2.18 -20.73
N GLN A 95 56.18 3.36 -20.75
CA GLN A 95 56.19 4.27 -19.61
C GLN A 95 54.78 4.75 -19.25
N THR A 96 53.95 4.95 -20.26
CA THR A 96 52.49 5.16 -20.17
C THR A 96 51.80 4.28 -19.12
N PHE A 97 52.05 2.98 -19.19
CA PHE A 97 51.51 1.96 -18.30
C PHE A 97 51.91 2.08 -16.83
N LEU A 98 53.06 2.70 -16.58
CA LEU A 98 53.58 2.97 -15.25
C LEU A 98 53.02 4.28 -14.69
N SER A 99 52.74 5.26 -15.55
CA SER A 99 52.21 6.56 -15.15
C SER A 99 50.72 6.54 -14.81
N TYR A 100 49.92 5.66 -15.42
CA TYR A 100 48.52 5.45 -15.05
C TYR A 100 48.16 3.97 -15.16
N SER A 101 48.00 3.33 -14.00
CA SER A 101 47.80 1.88 -13.88
C SER A 101 46.61 1.32 -14.70
N PRO A 102 45.43 2.00 -14.76
CA PRO A 102 44.29 1.53 -15.54
C PRO A 102 44.53 1.38 -17.04
N ILE A 103 45.57 1.99 -17.62
CA ILE A 103 45.86 1.84 -19.05
C ILE A 103 46.40 0.44 -19.32
N SER A 104 45.71 -0.23 -20.24
CA SER A 104 45.93 -1.60 -20.66
C SER A 104 46.60 -1.69 -22.04
N SER A 105 46.21 -0.82 -22.97
CA SER A 105 46.81 -0.72 -24.30
C SER A 105 46.91 0.74 -24.73
N VAL A 106 47.91 1.05 -25.54
CA VAL A 106 48.11 2.35 -26.18
C VAL A 106 48.54 2.16 -27.62
N ALA A 107 48.02 2.99 -28.52
CA ALA A 107 48.49 3.09 -29.90
C ALA A 107 48.52 4.54 -30.36
N ILE A 108 49.49 4.84 -31.21
CA ILE A 108 49.64 6.10 -31.91
C ILE A 108 49.55 5.80 -33.40
N TYR A 109 48.69 6.54 -34.10
CA TYR A 109 48.57 6.47 -35.55
C TYR A 109 49.06 7.77 -36.16
N LYS A 110 50.04 7.67 -37.05
CA LYS A 110 50.55 8.80 -37.82
C LYS A 110 49.68 9.04 -39.05
N MET A 111 49.80 10.23 -39.64
CA MET A 111 49.05 10.62 -40.84
C MET A 111 49.46 9.82 -42.09
N ASP A 112 50.65 9.23 -42.11
CA ASP A 112 51.12 8.33 -43.17
C ASP A 112 50.51 6.91 -43.07
N GLY A 113 49.68 6.65 -42.05
CA GLY A 113 49.05 5.36 -41.78
C GLY A 113 49.92 4.39 -40.98
N SER A 114 51.16 4.74 -40.67
CA SER A 114 52.01 3.95 -39.76
C SER A 114 51.48 4.01 -38.33
N MET A 115 51.70 2.92 -37.60
CA MET A 115 51.16 2.71 -36.27
C MET A 115 52.24 2.15 -35.35
N SER A 116 52.31 2.68 -34.14
CA SER A 116 53.11 2.13 -33.05
C SER A 116 52.21 1.86 -31.86
N SER A 117 52.28 0.66 -31.30
CA SER A 117 51.42 0.25 -30.19
C SER A 117 52.17 -0.55 -29.13
N SER A 118 51.54 -0.63 -27.97
CA SER A 118 51.97 -1.44 -26.84
C SER A 118 50.73 -1.89 -26.09
N SER A 119 50.72 -3.12 -25.58
CA SER A 119 49.63 -3.63 -24.73
C SER A 119 50.18 -4.49 -23.61
N LYS A 120 49.57 -4.37 -22.42
CA LYS A 120 49.71 -5.30 -21.28
C LYS A 120 48.92 -6.59 -21.51
N THR A 121 47.97 -6.58 -22.44
CA THR A 121 47.01 -7.67 -22.66
C THR A 121 47.24 -8.35 -24.00
N SER A 122 46.54 -9.46 -24.24
CA SER A 122 46.54 -10.14 -25.53
C SER A 122 45.80 -9.37 -26.63
N PHE A 123 44.99 -8.37 -26.28
CA PHE A 123 44.23 -7.59 -27.24
C PHE A 123 45.11 -6.49 -27.82
N GLN A 124 45.23 -6.48 -29.16
CA GLN A 124 46.00 -5.48 -29.88
C GLN A 124 45.06 -4.38 -30.40
N PRO A 125 45.47 -3.10 -30.34
CA PRO A 125 44.71 -2.04 -30.97
C PRO A 125 44.50 -2.31 -32.47
N ILE A 126 43.35 -1.87 -32.99
CA ILE A 126 42.97 -1.99 -34.41
C ILE A 126 43.95 -1.26 -35.33
N SER A 127 44.02 -1.64 -36.60
CA SER A 127 44.88 -0.93 -37.57
C SER A 127 44.28 0.45 -37.94
N TYR A 128 45.15 1.38 -38.38
CA TYR A 128 44.70 2.67 -38.91
C TYR A 128 43.73 2.52 -40.09
N SER A 129 44.01 1.58 -41.00
CA SER A 129 43.17 1.31 -42.17
C SER A 129 41.76 0.85 -41.80
N PHE A 130 41.63 0.10 -40.71
CA PHE A 130 40.33 -0.32 -40.20
C PHE A 130 39.62 0.85 -39.52
N LEU A 131 40.31 1.57 -38.63
CA LEU A 131 39.75 2.72 -37.92
C LEU A 131 39.24 3.79 -38.89
N SER A 132 40.04 4.19 -39.89
CA SER A 132 39.71 5.24 -40.86
C SER A 132 38.47 4.93 -41.72
N ASN A 133 38.18 3.66 -41.98
CA ASN A 133 36.98 3.23 -42.70
C ASN A 133 35.77 3.01 -41.79
N HIS A 134 35.94 3.03 -40.47
CA HIS A 134 34.89 2.76 -39.52
C HIS A 134 33.99 4.01 -39.30
N PRO A 135 32.64 3.88 -39.16
CA PRO A 135 31.74 5.02 -38.98
C PRO A 135 32.12 5.99 -37.84
N VAL A 136 32.66 5.44 -36.74
CA VAL A 136 33.09 6.22 -35.57
C VAL A 136 34.22 7.21 -35.88
N PHE A 137 34.97 7.00 -36.97
CA PHE A 137 36.08 7.88 -37.34
C PHE A 137 35.61 9.29 -37.66
N LYS A 138 34.45 9.42 -38.30
CA LYS A 138 33.85 10.72 -38.57
C LYS A 138 33.54 11.47 -37.28
N GLU A 139 32.99 10.78 -36.27
CA GLU A 139 32.71 11.36 -34.96
C GLU A 139 34.00 11.80 -34.25
N ILE A 140 35.08 11.01 -34.36
CA ILE A 140 36.39 11.38 -33.79
C ILE A 140 36.93 12.66 -34.42
N LEU A 141 36.79 12.83 -35.73
CA LEU A 141 37.21 14.05 -36.43
C LEU A 141 36.37 15.27 -36.03
N GLU A 142 35.05 15.11 -35.88
CA GLU A 142 34.14 16.18 -35.46
C GLU A 142 34.43 16.69 -34.05
N LEU A 143 34.96 15.83 -33.16
CA LEU A 143 35.36 16.20 -31.80
C LEU A 143 36.66 17.03 -31.75
N ASN A 144 37.42 17.11 -32.85
CA ASN A 144 38.62 17.95 -33.00
C ASN A 144 39.58 17.96 -31.79
N GLY A 145 39.97 16.76 -31.34
CA GLY A 145 40.87 16.57 -30.19
C GLY A 145 40.16 16.20 -28.89
N GLY A 146 38.84 16.38 -28.83
CA GLY A 146 37.99 15.83 -27.78
C GLY A 146 38.00 14.29 -27.77
N PRO A 147 37.94 13.64 -26.59
CA PRO A 147 37.88 12.19 -26.52
C PRO A 147 36.53 11.62 -26.98
N LYS A 148 36.60 10.64 -27.89
CA LYS A 148 35.52 9.69 -28.14
C LYS A 148 35.68 8.49 -27.22
N TRP A 149 34.75 8.29 -26.30
CA TRP A 149 34.68 7.08 -25.47
C TRP A 149 33.81 6.02 -26.12
N ILE A 150 34.29 4.78 -26.07
CA ILE A 150 33.62 3.58 -26.55
C ILE A 150 33.75 2.53 -25.45
N GLY A 151 32.63 2.18 -24.84
CA GLY A 151 32.56 1.20 -23.78
C GLY A 151 32.69 -0.24 -24.28
N PRO A 152 32.96 -1.19 -23.37
CA PRO A 152 32.98 -2.61 -23.69
C PRO A 152 31.72 -3.04 -24.44
N TYR A 153 31.87 -3.91 -25.45
CA TYR A 153 30.77 -4.49 -26.22
C TYR A 153 29.94 -3.50 -27.09
N GLU A 154 30.16 -2.18 -27.00
CA GLU A 154 29.53 -1.22 -27.95
C GLU A 154 30.02 -1.49 -29.37
N ASN A 155 31.31 -1.77 -29.48
CA ASN A 155 31.95 -2.15 -30.72
C ASN A 155 33.04 -3.18 -30.44
N PRO A 156 32.69 -4.47 -30.45
CA PRO A 156 33.62 -5.57 -30.17
C PRO A 156 34.89 -5.56 -31.02
N GLU A 157 34.84 -5.00 -32.23
CA GLU A 157 35.99 -4.91 -33.13
C GLU A 157 37.01 -3.88 -32.62
N ILE A 158 36.54 -2.79 -32.02
CA ILE A 158 37.38 -1.71 -31.47
C ILE A 158 37.80 -1.98 -30.02
N THR A 159 36.87 -2.46 -29.19
CA THR A 159 37.07 -2.61 -27.73
C THR A 159 37.51 -4.01 -27.33
N GLY A 160 37.23 -5.01 -28.17
CA GLY A 160 37.29 -6.42 -27.79
C GLY A 160 36.11 -6.86 -26.92
N ASN A 161 36.13 -8.14 -26.53
CA ASN A 161 35.11 -8.80 -25.70
C ASN A 161 35.49 -8.88 -24.21
N LYS A 162 36.20 -7.87 -23.72
CA LYS A 162 36.61 -7.76 -22.32
C LYS A 162 36.14 -6.42 -21.78
N ASN A 163 36.14 -6.27 -20.45
CA ASN A 163 35.81 -5.02 -19.76
C ASN A 163 36.88 -3.94 -19.98
N LEU A 164 37.04 -3.51 -21.23
CA LEU A 164 38.00 -2.54 -21.72
C LEU A 164 37.25 -1.35 -22.30
N PHE A 165 37.48 -0.18 -21.72
CA PHE A 165 36.95 1.10 -22.19
C PHE A 165 37.97 1.71 -23.12
N THR A 166 37.55 2.05 -24.33
CA THR A 166 38.43 2.61 -25.36
C THR A 166 38.19 4.10 -25.50
N GLN A 167 39.27 4.86 -25.56
CA GLN A 167 39.25 6.27 -25.86
C GLN A 167 40.08 6.52 -27.13
N ILE A 168 39.49 7.23 -28.08
CA ILE A 168 40.17 7.62 -29.33
C ILE A 168 40.00 9.12 -29.52
N ARG A 169 41.08 9.80 -29.93
CA ARG A 169 41.08 11.24 -30.15
C ARG A 169 42.08 11.65 -31.22
N VAL A 170 41.81 12.79 -31.85
CA VAL A 170 42.75 13.46 -32.75
C VAL A 170 43.86 14.12 -31.93
N VAL A 171 45.09 14.09 -32.43
CA VAL A 171 46.20 14.86 -31.88
C VAL A 171 46.48 16.02 -32.82
N ASN A 172 46.34 17.23 -32.29
CA ASN A 172 46.65 18.47 -33.01
C ASN A 172 48.05 18.95 -32.66
N SER A 173 48.75 19.53 -33.64
CA SER A 173 50.04 20.16 -33.43
C SER A 173 49.89 21.37 -32.51
N LEU A 174 50.78 21.49 -31.53
CA LEU A 174 50.84 22.68 -30.67
C LEU A 174 51.26 23.95 -31.42
N SER A 175 51.87 23.81 -32.61
CA SER A 175 52.44 24.93 -33.36
C SER A 175 51.44 25.60 -34.30
N ASN A 176 50.64 24.81 -35.02
CA ASN A 176 49.74 25.29 -36.08
C ASN A 176 48.31 24.73 -35.98
N LEU A 177 48.01 23.92 -34.94
CA LEU A 177 46.71 23.28 -34.70
C LEU A 177 46.26 22.29 -35.80
N GLU A 178 47.14 21.92 -36.74
CA GLU A 178 46.84 20.91 -37.75
C GLU A 178 46.81 19.51 -37.13
N HIS A 179 46.04 18.61 -37.74
CA HIS A 179 45.96 17.21 -37.33
C HIS A 179 47.27 16.49 -37.68
N ILE A 180 47.97 16.01 -36.66
CA ILE A 180 49.26 15.32 -36.80
C ILE A 180 49.19 13.82 -36.51
N GLY A 181 48.04 13.33 -36.02
CA GLY A 181 47.79 11.91 -35.84
C GLY A 181 46.62 11.64 -34.91
N TYR A 182 46.56 10.41 -34.42
CA TYR A 182 45.51 9.93 -33.53
C TYR A 182 46.10 9.16 -32.36
N LEU A 183 45.48 9.33 -31.19
CA LEU A 183 45.83 8.60 -29.98
C LEU A 183 44.70 7.64 -29.64
N TYR A 184 45.06 6.39 -29.36
CA TYR A 184 44.16 5.34 -28.92
C TYR A 184 44.64 4.80 -27.58
N LEU A 185 43.73 4.75 -26.63
CA LEU A 185 43.98 4.28 -25.27
C LEU A 185 42.88 3.31 -24.87
N GLN A 186 43.27 2.20 -24.26
CA GLN A 186 42.33 1.29 -23.61
C GLN A 186 42.55 1.26 -22.12
N PHE A 187 41.47 1.34 -21.37
CA PHE A 187 41.43 1.38 -19.93
C PHE A 187 40.70 0.16 -19.37
N GLN A 188 41.26 -0.44 -18.33
CA GLN A 188 40.61 -1.48 -17.55
C GLN A 188 40.34 -0.95 -16.14
N PHE A 189 39.11 -0.48 -15.90
CA PHE A 189 38.72 0.11 -14.63
C PHE A 189 38.28 -0.95 -13.61
N ASN A 190 39.26 -1.65 -13.01
CA ASN A 190 38.99 -2.64 -11.95
C ASN A 190 38.31 -2.04 -10.70
N GLU A 191 38.39 -0.71 -10.51
CA GLU A 191 37.74 0.00 -9.41
C GLU A 191 36.20 0.07 -9.56
N LEU A 192 35.66 -0.14 -10.76
CA LEU A 192 34.20 -0.18 -10.97
C LEU A 192 33.55 -1.28 -10.13
N ASP A 193 34.18 -2.46 -10.03
CA ASP A 193 33.71 -3.55 -9.17
C ASP A 193 33.60 -3.09 -7.71
N LYS A 194 34.57 -2.30 -7.22
CA LYS A 194 34.54 -1.79 -5.84
C LYS A 194 33.46 -0.74 -5.64
N ILE A 195 33.27 0.16 -6.60
CA ILE A 195 32.23 1.20 -6.53
C ILE A 195 30.85 0.56 -6.47
N PHE A 196 30.55 -0.37 -7.39
CA PHE A 196 29.25 -1.02 -7.39
C PHE A 196 29.03 -1.87 -6.14
N ASN A 197 30.04 -2.63 -5.71
CA ASN A 197 29.94 -3.48 -4.52
C ASN A 197 29.89 -2.70 -3.20
N TYR A 198 30.30 -1.43 -3.14
CA TYR A 198 30.20 -0.61 -1.93
C TYR A 198 28.75 -0.24 -1.59
N TYR A 199 27.92 0.00 -2.61
CA TYR A 199 26.51 0.35 -2.43
C TYR A 199 25.58 -0.87 -2.39
N LEU A 200 26.12 -2.07 -2.64
CA LEU A 200 25.44 -3.34 -2.44
C LEU A 200 25.68 -3.80 -1.00
N ASN A 201 24.61 -4.02 -0.24
CA ASN A 201 24.74 -4.83 0.97
C ASN A 201 25.20 -6.23 0.54
N LYS A 202 26.26 -6.74 1.16
CA LYS A 202 26.86 -8.07 0.85
C LYS A 202 25.87 -9.25 0.90
N ASP A 203 24.68 -9.04 1.45
CA ASP A 203 23.66 -10.05 1.68
C ASP A 203 22.57 -10.12 0.59
N ASP A 204 22.59 -9.26 -0.45
CA ASP A 204 21.57 -9.33 -1.53
C ASP A 204 22.18 -9.60 -2.92
N PRO A 205 22.07 -10.84 -3.45
CA PRO A 205 22.56 -11.21 -4.77
C PRO A 205 21.73 -10.66 -5.94
N ASN A 206 20.62 -9.95 -5.69
CA ASN A 206 19.67 -9.55 -6.73
C ASN A 206 19.60 -8.04 -7.01
N ASN A 207 20.35 -7.21 -6.27
CA ASN A 207 20.50 -5.79 -6.62
C ASN A 207 21.60 -5.63 -7.68
N HIS A 208 21.25 -5.09 -8.86
CA HIS A 208 22.15 -5.03 -10.01
C HIS A 208 22.45 -3.58 -10.38
N PHE A 209 23.72 -3.29 -10.64
CA PHE A 209 24.15 -2.04 -11.26
C PHE A 209 24.70 -2.34 -12.64
N LEU A 210 24.09 -1.73 -13.64
CA LEU A 210 24.42 -1.93 -15.05
C LEU A 210 24.85 -0.59 -15.65
N LEU A 211 25.97 -0.57 -16.36
CA LEU A 211 26.31 0.54 -17.25
C LEU A 211 25.84 0.18 -18.66
N VAL A 212 25.02 1.01 -19.26
CA VAL A 212 24.48 0.77 -20.62
C VAL A 212 24.76 1.96 -21.53
N ASN A 213 24.88 1.71 -22.83
CA ASN A 213 24.89 2.80 -23.79
C ASN A 213 23.47 3.23 -24.20
N ARG A 214 23.38 4.27 -25.03
CA ARG A 214 22.12 4.80 -25.56
C ARG A 214 21.28 3.77 -26.33
N GLN A 215 21.90 2.78 -26.98
CA GLN A 215 21.22 1.72 -27.72
C GLN A 215 20.78 0.56 -26.81
N GLY A 216 21.11 0.61 -25.52
CA GLY A 216 20.78 -0.39 -24.52
C GLY A 216 21.75 -1.57 -24.44
N ALA A 217 22.92 -1.51 -25.09
CA ALA A 217 23.96 -2.51 -24.90
C ALA A 217 24.53 -2.39 -23.48
N ILE A 218 24.64 -3.52 -22.77
CA ILE A 218 25.18 -3.59 -21.41
C ILE A 218 26.70 -3.63 -21.52
N LEU A 219 27.32 -2.51 -21.12
CA LEU A 219 28.77 -2.29 -21.14
C LEU A 219 29.43 -2.96 -19.94
N TYR A 220 28.71 -2.98 -18.83
CA TYR A 220 29.20 -3.52 -17.58
C TYR A 220 28.03 -4.00 -16.73
N ASP A 221 28.16 -5.22 -16.21
CA ASP A 221 27.34 -5.82 -15.18
C ASP A 221 28.20 -6.13 -13.94
N ASN A 222 27.73 -5.71 -12.75
CA ASN A 222 28.40 -6.04 -11.48
C ASN A 222 28.37 -7.55 -11.18
N HIS A 223 27.40 -8.30 -11.71
CA HIS A 223 27.29 -9.74 -11.58
C HIS A 223 27.86 -10.54 -12.76
N LYS A 224 28.35 -9.87 -13.82
CA LYS A 224 28.96 -10.48 -15.02
C LYS A 224 28.06 -11.49 -15.77
N LYS A 225 26.74 -11.40 -15.61
CA LYS A 225 25.77 -12.32 -16.25
C LYS A 225 25.14 -11.74 -17.53
N ALA A 226 25.06 -10.42 -17.60
CA ALA A 226 24.38 -9.68 -18.65
C ALA A 226 25.32 -8.88 -19.57
N ASP A 227 26.64 -8.92 -19.31
CA ASP A 227 27.66 -8.26 -20.14
C ASP A 227 27.47 -8.55 -21.64
N GLY A 228 27.46 -7.48 -22.46
CA GLY A 228 27.32 -7.55 -23.92
C GLY A 228 25.90 -7.88 -24.43
N LYS A 229 24.94 -8.16 -23.55
CA LYS A 229 23.52 -8.32 -23.93
C LYS A 229 22.84 -6.96 -24.01
N ASN A 230 21.61 -6.94 -24.52
CA ASN A 230 20.82 -5.71 -24.57
C ASN A 230 19.85 -5.65 -23.38
N ILE A 231 19.83 -4.53 -22.66
CA ILE A 231 18.98 -4.36 -21.47
C ILE A 231 17.50 -4.56 -21.77
N PHE A 232 17.03 -4.17 -22.96
CA PHE A 232 15.63 -4.27 -23.33
C PHE A 232 15.15 -5.72 -23.52
N THR A 233 16.04 -6.73 -23.52
CA THR A 233 15.62 -8.14 -23.48
C THR A 233 15.22 -8.59 -22.08
N PHE A 234 15.67 -7.89 -21.05
CA PHE A 234 15.35 -8.19 -19.64
C PHE A 234 14.17 -7.38 -19.12
N LEU A 235 13.90 -6.21 -19.71
CA LEU A 235 12.86 -5.30 -19.28
C LEU A 235 11.51 -5.61 -19.94
N SER A 236 10.44 -5.58 -19.17
CA SER A 236 9.07 -5.70 -19.71
C SER A 236 8.61 -4.49 -20.54
N LYS A 237 9.29 -3.34 -20.41
CA LYS A 237 8.98 -2.09 -21.11
C LYS A 237 10.28 -1.39 -21.47
N LYS A 238 10.35 -0.78 -22.66
CA LYS A 238 11.50 0.04 -23.06
C LYS A 238 11.55 1.33 -22.21
N LEU A 239 12.70 1.57 -21.59
CA LEU A 239 13.02 2.79 -20.87
C LEU A 239 13.61 3.85 -21.80
N ASP A 240 13.35 5.11 -21.50
CA ASP A 240 13.96 6.24 -22.20
C ASP A 240 15.31 6.59 -21.57
N LEU A 241 16.40 6.08 -22.14
CA LEU A 241 17.75 6.27 -21.62
C LEU A 241 18.31 7.69 -21.84
N SER A 242 17.55 8.59 -22.46
CA SER A 242 17.97 9.98 -22.67
C SER A 242 17.61 10.92 -21.52
N LYS A 243 16.70 10.50 -20.63
CA LYS A 243 16.34 11.30 -19.45
C LYS A 243 17.48 11.33 -18.46
N GLU A 244 17.72 12.49 -17.85
CA GLU A 244 18.73 12.65 -16.79
C GLU A 244 18.50 11.63 -15.67
N TYR A 245 17.27 11.56 -15.16
CA TYR A 245 16.88 10.59 -14.16
C TYR A 245 15.43 10.14 -14.38
N GLN A 246 15.17 8.87 -14.13
CA GLN A 246 13.81 8.32 -14.02
C GLN A 246 13.84 7.07 -13.17
N THR A 247 12.70 6.80 -12.53
CA THR A 247 12.49 5.59 -11.75
C THR A 247 11.12 5.04 -12.08
N GLU A 248 11.07 3.76 -12.44
CA GLU A 248 9.83 3.07 -12.74
C GLU A 248 9.83 1.69 -12.09
N ARG A 249 8.64 1.19 -11.73
CA ARG A 249 8.44 -0.20 -11.30
C ARG A 249 8.07 -1.04 -12.52
N LEU A 250 8.91 -2.01 -12.87
CA LEU A 250 8.72 -2.90 -14.02
C LEU A 250 9.37 -4.26 -13.78
N TYR A 251 9.12 -5.22 -14.66
CA TYR A 251 9.75 -6.53 -14.56
C TYR A 251 11.14 -6.50 -15.18
N TYR A 252 12.12 -7.00 -14.43
CA TYR A 252 13.47 -7.32 -14.88
C TYR A 252 13.67 -8.84 -14.74
N ASP A 253 13.90 -9.53 -15.85
CA ASP A 253 14.12 -10.99 -15.88
C ASP A 253 13.00 -11.78 -15.15
N GLY A 254 11.74 -11.37 -15.37
CA GLY A 254 10.56 -12.00 -14.76
C GLY A 254 10.30 -11.62 -13.30
N THR A 255 11.19 -10.85 -12.65
CA THR A 255 11.01 -10.37 -11.28
C THR A 255 10.57 -8.92 -11.27
N GLU A 256 9.55 -8.60 -10.48
CA GLU A 256 9.10 -7.22 -10.32
C GLU A 256 10.14 -6.40 -9.55
N SER A 257 10.63 -5.34 -10.16
CA SER A 257 11.76 -4.54 -9.66
C SER A 257 11.49 -3.05 -9.82
N VAL A 258 12.09 -2.26 -8.95
CA VAL A 258 12.24 -0.82 -9.16
C VAL A 258 13.52 -0.60 -9.95
N ILE A 259 13.39 0.08 -11.08
CA ILE A 259 14.48 0.37 -11.98
C ILE A 259 14.67 1.87 -12.05
N SER A 260 15.84 2.29 -11.62
CA SER A 260 16.27 3.68 -11.65
C SER A 260 17.34 3.85 -12.70
N THR A 261 17.21 4.85 -13.57
CA THR A 261 18.21 5.14 -14.60
C THR A 261 18.75 6.54 -14.43
N TYR A 262 20.05 6.72 -14.60
CA TYR A 262 20.72 8.00 -14.57
C TYR A 262 21.64 8.17 -15.78
N HIS A 263 21.33 9.13 -16.64
CA HIS A 263 22.17 9.47 -17.78
C HIS A 263 23.41 10.23 -17.28
N ILE A 264 24.60 9.68 -17.51
CA ILE A 264 25.85 10.28 -17.04
C ILE A 264 26.20 11.43 -17.98
N ILE A 265 26.08 12.65 -17.48
CA ILE A 265 26.45 13.85 -18.24
C ILE A 265 27.97 14.04 -18.14
N PRO A 266 28.73 13.92 -19.24
CA PRO A 266 30.17 14.14 -19.22
C PRO A 266 30.51 15.61 -18.97
N ASP A 267 31.39 15.88 -18.01
CA ASP A 267 31.97 17.21 -17.74
C ASP A 267 33.31 17.39 -18.48
N PHE A 268 33.31 17.15 -19.80
CA PHE A 268 34.47 17.32 -20.68
C PHE A 268 34.06 17.54 -22.15
N SER A 269 34.95 18.10 -22.96
CA SER A 269 34.75 18.39 -24.39
C SER A 269 34.91 17.14 -25.27
N GLY A 270 34.04 16.14 -25.08
CA GLY A 270 34.08 14.87 -25.83
C GLY A 270 32.70 14.23 -25.94
N SER A 271 32.64 12.95 -26.31
CA SER A 271 31.37 12.21 -26.35
C SER A 271 31.43 10.90 -25.57
N MET A 272 30.40 10.73 -24.73
CA MET A 272 30.12 9.56 -23.92
C MET A 272 28.61 9.53 -23.67
N GLU A 273 27.91 8.52 -24.18
CA GLU A 273 26.44 8.40 -24.04
C GLU A 273 26.08 7.20 -23.16
N TRP A 274 26.58 7.19 -21.93
CA TRP A 274 26.38 6.09 -20.99
C TRP A 274 25.33 6.42 -19.95
N THR A 275 24.51 5.42 -19.63
CA THR A 275 23.44 5.50 -18.64
C THR A 275 23.70 4.43 -17.59
N LEU A 276 23.67 4.84 -16.33
CA LEU A 276 23.72 3.92 -15.21
C LEU A 276 22.30 3.45 -14.90
N ILE A 277 22.13 2.14 -14.68
CA ILE A 277 20.86 1.53 -14.31
C ILE A 277 21.05 0.78 -12.99
N SER A 278 20.17 1.05 -12.03
CA SER A 278 20.01 0.27 -10.81
C SER A 278 18.76 -0.58 -10.94
N VAL A 279 18.85 -1.88 -10.66
CA VAL A 279 17.71 -2.80 -10.63
C VAL A 279 17.61 -3.37 -9.23
N THR A 280 16.51 -3.09 -8.54
CA THR A 280 16.29 -3.57 -7.18
C THR A 280 14.94 -4.26 -7.06
N PRO A 281 14.88 -5.54 -6.66
CA PRO A 281 13.63 -6.29 -6.55
C PRO A 281 12.62 -5.63 -5.60
N TRP A 282 11.34 -5.60 -5.99
CA TRP A 282 10.28 -5.05 -5.16
C TRP A 282 10.09 -5.83 -3.86
N GLU A 283 10.31 -7.14 -3.87
CA GLU A 283 10.23 -7.98 -2.67
C GLU A 283 11.24 -7.56 -1.61
N TYR A 284 12.44 -7.12 -2.01
CA TYR A 284 13.44 -6.59 -1.08
C TYR A 284 12.96 -5.30 -0.41
N LEU A 285 12.44 -4.37 -1.21
CA LEU A 285 11.94 -3.09 -0.71
C LEU A 285 10.71 -3.25 0.18
N SER A 286 9.80 -4.13 -0.23
CA SER A 286 8.56 -4.38 0.49
C SER A 286 8.70 -5.38 1.64
N GLY A 287 9.79 -6.15 1.72
CA GLY A 287 10.01 -7.20 2.71
C GLY A 287 9.88 -6.70 4.15
N ASP A 288 10.60 -5.63 4.51
CA ASP A 288 10.50 -5.00 5.83
C ASP A 288 9.10 -4.42 6.09
N THR A 289 8.42 -4.00 5.01
CA THR A 289 7.08 -3.44 5.06
C THR A 289 6.00 -4.53 5.23
N GLN A 290 6.24 -5.76 4.77
CA GLN A 290 5.34 -6.89 4.99
C GLN A 290 5.20 -7.20 6.48
N PHE A 291 6.26 -7.00 7.27
CA PHE A 291 6.18 -7.11 8.72
C PHE A 291 5.20 -6.09 9.31
N ILE A 292 5.28 -4.82 8.88
CA ILE A 292 4.37 -3.74 9.32
C ILE A 292 2.92 -4.09 8.92
N LEU A 293 2.69 -4.46 7.66
CA LEU A 293 1.35 -4.82 7.17
C LEU A 293 0.78 -6.04 7.91
N LYS A 294 1.61 -7.02 8.26
CA LYS A 294 1.22 -8.17 9.09
C LYS A 294 0.76 -7.73 10.48
N TRP A 295 1.50 -6.84 11.14
CA TRP A 295 1.09 -6.30 12.45
C TRP A 295 -0.19 -5.47 12.37
N VAL A 296 -0.34 -4.64 11.32
CA VAL A 296 -1.60 -3.93 11.06
C VAL A 296 -2.75 -4.92 10.91
N GLY A 297 -2.56 -6.00 10.16
CA GLY A 297 -3.56 -7.08 10.03
C GLY A 297 -3.91 -7.75 11.35
N ILE A 298 -2.92 -8.04 12.20
CA ILE A 298 -3.14 -8.60 13.55
C ILE A 298 -3.95 -7.63 14.42
N ILE A 299 -3.62 -6.35 14.41
CA ILE A 299 -4.32 -5.31 15.18
C ILE A 299 -5.77 -5.17 14.68
N ILE A 300 -6.00 -5.11 13.37
CA ILE A 300 -7.33 -5.09 12.76
C ILE A 300 -8.14 -6.33 13.19
N SER A 301 -7.52 -7.52 13.15
CA SER A 301 -8.16 -8.76 13.60
C SER A 301 -8.51 -8.73 15.09
N LEU A 302 -7.63 -8.18 15.93
CA LEU A 302 -7.87 -8.03 17.36
C LEU A 302 -9.05 -7.10 17.64
N PHE A 303 -9.14 -5.96 16.92
CA PHE A 303 -10.29 -5.05 17.01
C PHE A 303 -11.59 -5.70 16.56
N LEU A 304 -11.57 -6.51 15.50
CA LEU A 304 -12.73 -7.28 15.04
C LEU A 304 -13.22 -8.27 16.10
N VAL A 305 -12.31 -9.04 16.69
CA VAL A 305 -12.64 -9.98 17.77
C VAL A 305 -13.20 -9.24 18.98
N SER A 306 -12.57 -8.13 19.38
CA SER A 306 -13.04 -7.28 20.49
C SER A 306 -14.46 -6.73 20.23
N ALA A 307 -14.73 -6.25 19.02
CA ALA A 307 -16.05 -5.78 18.61
C ALA A 307 -17.11 -6.89 18.65
N LEU A 308 -16.77 -8.10 18.20
CA LEU A 308 -17.67 -9.26 18.26
C LEU A 308 -17.98 -9.65 19.71
N LEU A 309 -16.96 -9.71 20.57
CA LEU A 309 -17.16 -9.98 22.00
C LEU A 309 -18.02 -8.90 22.65
N PHE A 310 -17.74 -7.62 22.37
CA PHE A 310 -18.54 -6.49 22.86
C PHE A 310 -20.02 -6.62 22.46
N ASN A 311 -20.29 -6.97 21.19
CA ASN A 311 -21.66 -7.17 20.73
C ASN A 311 -22.33 -8.38 21.40
N LEU A 312 -21.62 -9.50 21.51
CA LEU A 312 -22.15 -10.73 22.10
C LEU A 312 -22.50 -10.58 23.58
N PHE A 313 -21.67 -9.86 24.35
CA PHE A 313 -21.87 -9.68 25.78
C PHE A 313 -22.79 -8.50 26.09
N PHE A 314 -22.51 -7.29 25.57
CA PHE A 314 -23.23 -6.09 25.97
C PHE A 314 -24.52 -5.91 25.17
N VAL A 315 -24.42 -5.80 23.84
CA VAL A 315 -25.60 -5.51 22.99
C VAL A 315 -26.66 -6.59 23.13
N ASN A 316 -26.24 -7.86 23.16
CA ASN A 316 -27.15 -8.98 23.30
C ASN A 316 -27.86 -9.02 24.67
N TRP A 317 -27.20 -8.58 25.74
CA TRP A 317 -27.80 -8.53 27.08
C TRP A 317 -28.96 -7.52 27.13
N TYR A 318 -28.74 -6.29 26.63
CA TYR A 318 -29.79 -5.27 26.58
C TYR A 318 -30.95 -5.65 25.64
N ILE A 319 -30.67 -6.20 24.45
CA ILE A 319 -31.73 -6.62 23.53
C ILE A 319 -32.59 -7.75 24.14
N ARG A 320 -31.98 -8.69 24.88
CA ARG A 320 -32.75 -9.74 25.58
C ARG A 320 -33.71 -9.15 26.61
N PHE A 321 -33.29 -8.13 27.36
CA PHE A 321 -34.17 -7.44 28.30
C PHE A 321 -35.37 -6.78 27.59
N ILE A 322 -35.11 -6.04 26.50
CA ILE A 322 -36.17 -5.41 25.70
C ILE A 322 -37.16 -6.46 25.16
N ILE A 323 -36.64 -7.57 24.63
CA ILE A 323 -37.49 -8.67 24.13
C ILE A 323 -38.34 -9.26 25.26
N LYS A 324 -37.79 -9.45 26.47
CA LYS A 324 -38.56 -9.92 27.63
C LYS A 324 -39.68 -8.94 28.00
N LEU A 325 -39.38 -7.63 28.05
CA LEU A 325 -40.38 -6.59 28.32
C LEU A 325 -41.51 -6.62 27.29
N ILE A 326 -41.21 -6.73 25.99
CA ILE A 326 -42.21 -6.82 24.92
C ILE A 326 -43.09 -8.06 25.08
N HIS A 327 -42.50 -9.21 25.45
CA HIS A 327 -43.29 -10.43 25.70
C HIS A 327 -44.21 -10.27 26.91
N SER A 328 -43.71 -9.69 28.01
CA SER A 328 -44.52 -9.40 29.19
C SER A 328 -45.68 -8.44 28.86
N MET A 329 -45.43 -7.38 28.09
CA MET A 329 -46.49 -6.47 27.62
C MET A 329 -47.56 -7.21 26.80
N LYS A 330 -47.16 -8.12 25.90
CA LYS A 330 -48.12 -8.93 25.12
C LYS A 330 -48.93 -9.90 25.98
N SER A 331 -48.37 -10.43 27.08
CA SER A 331 -49.14 -11.26 28.01
C SER A 331 -50.20 -10.45 28.76
N VAL A 332 -49.86 -9.22 29.15
CA VAL A 332 -50.80 -8.28 29.77
C VAL A 332 -51.93 -7.91 28.83
N GLU A 333 -51.62 -7.65 27.55
CA GLU A 333 -52.63 -7.39 26.51
C GLU A 333 -53.63 -8.56 26.36
N LYS A 334 -53.18 -9.80 26.61
CA LYS A 334 -54.04 -11.00 26.61
C LYS A 334 -54.80 -11.23 27.92
N GLY A 335 -54.69 -10.32 28.88
CA GLY A 335 -55.38 -10.37 30.17
C GLY A 335 -54.59 -10.98 31.32
N ASP A 336 -53.35 -11.42 31.12
CA ASP A 336 -52.51 -11.94 32.21
C ASP A 336 -51.81 -10.80 32.98
N LEU A 337 -52.43 -10.37 34.07
CA LEU A 337 -51.91 -9.34 34.97
C LEU A 337 -50.97 -9.89 36.05
N THR A 338 -50.65 -11.18 36.05
CA THR A 338 -49.77 -11.80 37.06
C THR A 338 -48.29 -11.72 36.67
N VAL A 339 -48.00 -11.45 35.40
CA VAL A 339 -46.62 -11.35 34.89
C VAL A 339 -45.87 -10.23 35.60
N ARG A 340 -44.64 -10.52 36.06
CA ARG A 340 -43.74 -9.52 36.65
C ARG A 340 -42.37 -9.62 36.01
N LEU A 341 -41.71 -8.47 35.84
CA LEU A 341 -40.32 -8.41 35.40
C LEU A 341 -39.40 -8.40 36.62
N LYS A 342 -38.32 -9.18 36.54
CA LYS A 342 -37.27 -9.19 37.58
C LYS A 342 -36.53 -7.86 37.55
N ALA A 343 -36.51 -7.16 38.68
CA ALA A 343 -35.87 -5.84 38.83
C ALA A 343 -34.64 -5.93 39.75
N GLU A 344 -33.57 -6.53 39.25
CA GLU A 344 -32.30 -6.65 39.95
C GLU A 344 -31.24 -5.76 39.29
N GLY A 345 -30.65 -4.84 40.06
CA GLY A 345 -29.64 -3.91 39.56
C GLY A 345 -29.92 -2.44 39.92
N ARG A 346 -29.18 -1.54 39.28
CA ARG A 346 -29.32 -0.07 39.42
C ARG A 346 -29.27 0.66 38.08
N ASP A 347 -29.42 -0.06 36.98
CA ASP A 347 -29.37 0.44 35.61
C ASP A 347 -30.77 0.83 35.07
N GLU A 348 -30.81 1.39 33.86
CA GLU A 348 -32.06 1.78 33.19
C GLU A 348 -33.00 0.60 32.97
N THR A 349 -32.47 -0.62 32.78
CA THR A 349 -33.31 -1.82 32.64
C THR A 349 -34.08 -2.12 33.93
N THR A 350 -33.45 -1.92 35.09
CA THR A 350 -34.11 -2.04 36.40
C THR A 350 -35.20 -0.99 36.58
N ILE A 351 -34.96 0.26 36.18
CA ILE A 351 -35.94 1.34 36.28
C ILE A 351 -37.18 1.01 35.43
N LEU A 352 -36.97 0.54 34.19
CA LEU A 352 -38.05 0.08 33.31
C LEU A 352 -38.83 -1.09 33.90
N ALA A 353 -38.15 -2.09 34.48
CA ALA A 353 -38.80 -3.23 35.11
C ALA A 353 -39.68 -2.81 36.30
N LYS A 354 -39.16 -1.92 37.17
CA LYS A 354 -39.93 -1.37 38.30
C LYS A 354 -41.13 -0.55 37.84
N GLY A 355 -40.94 0.31 36.84
CA GLY A 355 -42.01 1.11 36.25
C GLY A 355 -43.12 0.24 35.67
N PHE A 356 -42.76 -0.80 34.91
CA PHE A 356 -43.72 -1.77 34.37
C PHE A 356 -44.50 -2.51 35.46
N ASN A 357 -43.82 -3.02 36.49
CA ASN A 357 -44.48 -3.72 37.59
C ASN A 357 -45.45 -2.80 38.35
N ARG A 358 -45.06 -1.53 38.59
CA ARG A 358 -45.92 -0.54 39.26
C ARG A 358 -47.15 -0.19 38.44
N LEU A 359 -47.02 -0.07 37.12
CA LEU A 359 -48.17 0.13 36.23
C LEU A 359 -49.13 -1.07 36.28
N LEU A 360 -48.60 -2.28 36.26
CA LEU A 360 -49.40 -3.51 36.37
C LEU A 360 -50.16 -3.61 37.70
N GLU A 361 -49.50 -3.25 38.80
CA GLU A 361 -50.13 -3.18 40.11
C GLU A 361 -51.28 -2.17 40.11
N ARG A 362 -51.06 -0.97 39.57
CA ARG A 362 -52.11 0.05 39.47
C ARG A 362 -53.29 -0.41 38.61
N VAL A 363 -53.04 -1.07 37.47
CA VAL A 363 -54.10 -1.62 36.61
C VAL A 363 -54.88 -2.71 37.33
N SER A 364 -54.19 -3.60 38.06
CA SER A 364 -54.85 -4.65 38.86
C SER A 364 -55.75 -4.06 39.95
N THR A 365 -55.29 -3.02 40.65
CA THR A 365 -56.10 -2.33 41.66
C THR A 365 -57.33 -1.67 41.03
N LEU A 366 -57.17 -0.96 39.91
CA LEU A 366 -58.28 -0.30 39.22
C LEU A 366 -59.33 -1.32 38.72
N LEU A 367 -58.90 -2.48 38.22
CA LEU A 367 -59.83 -3.54 37.81
C LEU A 367 -60.61 -4.11 39.00
N GLU A 368 -59.96 -4.28 40.15
CA GLU A 368 -60.64 -4.74 41.37
C GLU A 368 -61.62 -3.68 41.89
N GLU A 369 -61.25 -2.41 41.88
CA GLU A 369 -62.14 -1.28 42.22
C GLU A 369 -63.38 -1.25 41.31
N VAL A 370 -63.19 -1.34 39.99
CA VAL A 370 -64.31 -1.36 39.02
C VAL A 370 -65.19 -2.59 39.23
N LYS A 371 -64.60 -3.76 39.54
CA LYS A 371 -65.36 -4.97 39.82
C LYS A 371 -66.21 -4.81 41.09
N GLN A 372 -65.64 -4.28 42.16
CA GLN A 372 -66.37 -4.00 43.41
C GLN A 372 -67.47 -2.96 43.18
N GLU A 373 -67.20 -1.89 42.43
CA GLU A 373 -68.21 -0.89 42.07
C GLU A 373 -69.37 -1.50 41.27
N GLN A 374 -69.06 -2.38 40.32
CA GLN A 374 -70.07 -3.10 39.54
C GLN A 374 -70.88 -4.08 40.42
N GLU A 375 -70.26 -4.77 41.36
CA GLU A 375 -70.95 -5.63 42.34
C GLU A 375 -71.88 -4.82 43.25
N HIS A 376 -71.41 -3.67 43.76
CA HIS A 376 -72.22 -2.74 44.55
C HIS A 376 -73.39 -2.18 43.75
N LYS A 377 -73.17 -1.78 42.49
CA LYS A 377 -74.21 -1.29 41.60
C LYS A 377 -75.26 -2.37 41.33
N ASN A 378 -74.84 -3.59 41.02
CA ASN A 378 -75.76 -4.70 40.78
C ASN A 378 -76.59 -5.03 42.04
N LYS A 379 -75.97 -4.99 43.23
CA LYS A 379 -76.69 -5.13 44.50
C LYS A 379 -77.70 -4.00 44.73
N ALA A 380 -77.34 -2.75 44.44
CA ALA A 380 -78.23 -1.61 44.56
C ALA A 380 -79.41 -1.71 43.57
N GLU A 381 -79.18 -2.10 42.32
CA GLU A 381 -80.23 -2.35 41.32
C GLU A 381 -81.19 -3.47 41.77
N LEU A 382 -80.66 -4.57 42.30
CA LEU A 382 -81.47 -5.65 42.88
C LEU A 382 -82.33 -5.17 44.05
N MET A 383 -81.76 -4.36 44.96
CA MET A 383 -82.50 -3.79 46.09
C MET A 383 -83.59 -2.82 45.62
N LEU A 384 -83.32 -1.99 44.60
CA LEU A 384 -84.30 -1.09 44.01
C LEU A 384 -85.46 -1.87 43.36
N LEU A 385 -85.16 -2.93 42.59
CA LEU A 385 -86.16 -3.81 42.01
C LEU A 385 -87.03 -4.48 43.11
N GLN A 386 -86.42 -4.99 44.18
CA GLN A 386 -87.16 -5.53 45.33
C GLN A 386 -88.04 -4.47 46.00
N ALA A 387 -87.55 -3.25 46.15
CA ALA A 387 -88.29 -2.14 46.74
C ALA A 387 -89.50 -1.71 45.90
N GLN A 388 -89.47 -1.88 44.57
CA GLN A 388 -90.63 -1.62 43.69
C GLN A 388 -91.67 -2.74 43.73
N ILE A 389 -91.25 -4.00 43.90
CA ILE A 389 -92.18 -5.15 44.00
C ILE A 389 -92.99 -5.08 45.30
N LYS A 390 -92.38 -4.65 46.42
CA LYS A 390 -93.01 -4.65 47.75
C LYS A 390 -94.33 -3.83 47.81
N PRO A 391 -94.40 -2.55 47.38
CA PRO A 391 -95.64 -1.77 47.39
C PRO A 391 -96.73 -2.38 46.50
N HIS A 392 -96.38 -2.80 45.28
CA HIS A 392 -97.35 -3.37 44.34
C HIS A 392 -97.94 -4.70 44.85
N PHE A 393 -97.10 -5.58 45.42
CA PHE A 393 -97.59 -6.78 46.08
C PHE A 393 -98.50 -6.46 47.26
N LEU A 394 -98.15 -5.43 48.06
CA LEU A 394 -98.94 -4.99 49.19
C LEU A 394 -100.33 -4.49 48.75
N PHE A 395 -100.37 -3.60 47.75
CA PHE A 395 -101.61 -3.08 47.18
C PHE A 395 -102.48 -4.21 46.62
N ASN A 396 -101.92 -5.11 45.80
CA ASN A 396 -102.65 -6.24 45.24
C ASN A 396 -103.17 -7.19 46.32
N THR A 397 -102.40 -7.38 47.40
CA THR A 397 -102.82 -8.23 48.53
C THR A 397 -103.92 -7.55 49.34
N LEU A 398 -103.86 -6.24 49.56
CA LEU A 398 -104.92 -5.48 50.23
C LEU A 398 -106.21 -5.43 49.40
N GLU A 399 -106.14 -5.20 48.08
CA GLU A 399 -107.30 -5.28 47.18
C GLU A 399 -107.93 -6.68 47.22
N SER A 400 -107.12 -7.74 47.24
CA SER A 400 -107.62 -9.11 47.36
C SER A 400 -108.32 -9.37 48.70
N ILE A 401 -107.81 -8.77 49.79
CA ILE A 401 -108.44 -8.83 51.11
C ILE A 401 -109.78 -8.07 51.10
N ASP A 402 -109.82 -6.89 50.50
CA ASP A 402 -111.03 -6.07 50.39
C ASP A 402 -112.12 -6.78 49.56
N ALA A 403 -111.75 -7.39 48.43
CA ALA A 403 -112.65 -8.21 47.63
C ALA A 403 -113.23 -9.41 48.41
N LEU A 404 -112.40 -10.09 49.22
CA LEU A 404 -112.85 -11.19 50.08
C LEU A 404 -113.75 -10.71 51.22
N ALA A 405 -113.50 -9.51 51.75
CA ALA A 405 -114.33 -8.87 52.76
C ALA A 405 -115.71 -8.49 52.19
N ALA A 406 -115.75 -7.89 51.00
CA ALA A 406 -116.99 -7.57 50.28
C ALA A 406 -117.85 -8.82 50.00
N GLN A 407 -117.23 -10.00 49.84
CA GLN A 407 -117.92 -11.29 49.68
C GLN A 407 -118.32 -11.96 51.01
N ASN A 408 -118.23 -11.27 52.16
CA ASN A 408 -118.53 -11.79 53.50
C ASN A 408 -117.70 -13.04 53.90
N GLN A 409 -116.51 -13.24 53.35
CA GLN A 409 -115.65 -14.41 53.64
C GLN A 409 -114.73 -14.18 54.85
N GLY A 410 -115.30 -13.82 56.01
CA GLY A 410 -114.56 -13.37 57.20
C GLY A 410 -113.42 -14.29 57.67
N LYS A 411 -113.58 -15.63 57.57
CA LYS A 411 -112.50 -16.58 57.89
C LYS A 411 -111.30 -16.47 56.93
N LYS A 412 -111.53 -16.26 55.63
CA LYS A 412 -110.45 -16.14 54.65
C LYS A 412 -109.74 -14.77 54.73
N VAL A 413 -110.49 -13.72 55.05
CA VAL A 413 -109.93 -12.39 55.37
C VAL A 413 -108.95 -12.49 56.53
N SER A 414 -109.37 -13.10 57.65
CA SER A 414 -108.48 -13.28 58.81
C SER A 414 -107.22 -14.08 58.48
N GLN A 415 -107.32 -15.14 57.67
CA GLN A 415 -106.15 -15.90 57.21
C GLN A 415 -105.23 -15.10 56.29
N MET A 416 -105.77 -14.31 55.36
CA MET A 416 -104.97 -13.46 54.48
C MET A 416 -104.26 -12.34 55.24
N VAL A 417 -104.95 -11.69 56.19
CA VAL A 417 -104.35 -10.67 57.06
C VAL A 417 -103.24 -11.28 57.93
N TYR A 418 -103.47 -12.46 58.50
CA TYR A 418 -102.45 -13.16 59.29
C TYR A 418 -101.23 -13.52 58.44
N ARG A 419 -101.43 -14.11 57.26
CA ARG A 419 -100.33 -14.45 56.33
C ARG A 419 -99.59 -13.22 55.84
N LEU A 420 -100.28 -12.14 55.52
CA LEU A 420 -99.67 -10.87 55.13
C LEU A 420 -98.83 -10.29 56.27
N GLY A 421 -99.34 -10.32 57.51
CA GLY A 421 -98.59 -9.91 58.71
C GLY A 421 -97.31 -10.74 58.91
N THR A 422 -97.37 -12.06 58.71
CA THR A 422 -96.19 -12.94 58.82
C THR A 422 -95.15 -12.68 57.72
N ILE A 423 -95.59 -12.41 56.49
CA ILE A 423 -94.69 -12.07 55.37
C ILE A 423 -94.01 -10.71 55.61
N LEU A 424 -94.73 -9.73 56.16
CA LEU A 424 -94.16 -8.42 56.49
C LEU A 424 -93.18 -8.46 57.66
N SER A 425 -93.42 -9.32 58.66
CA SER A 425 -92.51 -9.48 59.80
C SER A 425 -91.21 -10.22 59.47
N THR A 426 -91.15 -10.90 58.32
CA THR A 426 -89.96 -11.64 57.86
C THR A 426 -89.14 -10.88 56.80
N ALA A 427 -89.58 -9.68 56.42
CA ALA A 427 -88.96 -8.86 55.38
C ALA A 427 -88.12 -7.67 55.90
N TYR A 428 -87.80 -7.65 57.21
CA TYR A 428 -86.86 -6.74 57.88
C TYR A 428 -85.68 -7.49 58.48
#